data_AF-A0A2I0L901-F1
#
_entry.id   AF-A0A2I0L901-F1
#
_cell.length_a   1.000
_cell.length_b   1.000
_cell.length_c   1.000
_cell.angle_alpha   90.00
_cell.angle_beta   90.00
_cell.angle_gamma   90.00
#
_symmetry.space_group_name_H-M   'P 1'
#
loop_
_entity.id
_entity.type
_entity.pdbx_description
1 polymer ?
#
loop_
_entity_poly.entity_id
_entity_poly.type
_entity_poly.pdbx_seq_one_letter_code
_entity_poly.pdbx_strand_id
1 'polypeptide(L)'
;MTKRRDDREVHKETEEKPGRCPDPHLPPCAAFIEIMAPVFSRDAWRCIWHMIQNDLVHGWGIDFALRKCVEPAHEKIGVVDAQWVVHQSLPSLGSQVRLRCRKEWFIFDDRMKKAERAYFSSMGIDPPKLKSL
;
A
#
# COMPACT_ATOMS: atom_id res chain seq x y z
N MET A 1 -10.04 -2.24 -6.49
CA MET A 1 -8.83 -2.61 -7.23
C MET A 1 -8.75 -1.69 -8.41
N THR A 2 -7.79 -0.80 -8.33
CA THR A 2 -7.75 0.43 -9.11
C THR A 2 -7.25 0.09 -10.51
N LYS A 3 -8.11 0.29 -11.50
CA LYS A 3 -7.84 0.03 -12.92
C LYS A 3 -7.72 1.36 -13.64
N ARG A 4 -6.86 1.42 -14.66
CA ARG A 4 -6.77 2.59 -15.53
C ARG A 4 -8.16 2.95 -16.09
N ARG A 5 -8.45 4.25 -16.09
CA ARG A 5 -9.60 4.87 -16.74
C ARG A 5 -9.12 5.69 -17.94
N ASP A 6 -9.79 5.59 -19.08
CA ASP A 6 -9.33 6.24 -20.31
C ASP A 6 -9.74 7.72 -20.43
N ASP A 7 -10.66 8.18 -19.57
CA ASP A 7 -11.29 9.50 -19.64
C ASP A 7 -10.69 10.53 -18.68
N ARG A 8 -9.63 10.18 -17.93
CA ARG A 8 -9.09 11.00 -16.83
C ARG A 8 -7.56 11.02 -16.83
N GLU A 9 -7.00 12.03 -16.17
CA GLU A 9 -5.55 12.10 -15.92
C GLU A 9 -5.17 11.34 -14.64
N VAL A 10 -5.99 11.48 -13.59
CA VAL A 10 -5.81 10.85 -12.28
C VAL A 10 -7.18 10.51 -11.69
N HIS A 11 -7.28 9.39 -10.98
CA HIS A 11 -8.44 9.10 -10.13
C HIS A 11 -8.02 8.56 -8.75
N LYS A 12 -8.85 8.85 -7.74
CA LYS A 12 -8.60 8.48 -6.33
C LYS A 12 -9.66 7.53 -5.76
N GLU A 13 -10.80 7.43 -6.44
CA GLU A 13 -11.94 6.61 -6.05
C GLU A 13 -12.13 5.48 -7.06
N THR A 14 -12.59 4.33 -6.59
CA THR A 14 -12.89 3.16 -7.43
C THR A 14 -14.34 2.74 -7.28
N GLU A 15 -14.98 2.41 -8.39
CA GLU A 15 -16.28 1.74 -8.37
C GLU A 15 -16.06 0.24 -8.16
N GLU A 16 -16.55 -0.27 -7.03
CA GLU A 16 -16.45 -1.68 -6.67
C GLU A 16 -17.83 -2.31 -6.55
N LYS A 17 -17.85 -3.65 -6.59
CA LYS A 17 -19.10 -4.40 -6.43
C LYS A 17 -19.75 -4.10 -5.06
N PRO A 18 -21.09 -4.08 -4.98
CA PRO A 18 -21.79 -3.92 -3.72
C PRO A 18 -21.30 -4.90 -2.65
N GLY A 19 -21.09 -4.42 -1.42
CA GLY A 19 -20.61 -5.24 -0.28
C GLY A 19 -19.10 -5.47 -0.23
N ARG A 20 -18.31 -4.99 -1.21
CA ARG A 20 -16.84 -5.09 -1.19
C ARG A 20 -16.16 -3.95 -0.43
N CYS A 21 -16.86 -2.85 -0.23
CA CYS A 21 -16.40 -1.65 0.45
C CYS A 21 -17.11 -1.52 1.80
N PRO A 22 -16.43 -1.79 2.93
CA PRO A 22 -17.00 -1.47 4.24
C PRO A 22 -17.01 0.05 4.48
N ASP A 23 -16.07 0.78 3.88
CA ASP A 23 -15.94 2.24 3.97
C ASP A 23 -15.40 2.77 2.62
N PRO A 24 -16.03 3.79 2.00
CA PRO A 24 -15.54 4.38 0.76
C PRO A 24 -14.14 5.01 0.90
N HIS A 25 -13.72 5.45 2.08
CA HIS A 25 -12.42 6.08 2.33
C HIS A 25 -11.30 5.09 2.66
N LEU A 26 -11.61 3.79 2.68
CA LEU A 26 -10.62 2.75 2.97
C LEU A 26 -10.36 1.87 1.73
N PRO A 27 -9.18 1.25 1.65
CA PRO A 27 -8.94 0.17 0.71
C PRO A 27 -10.03 -0.90 0.78
N PRO A 28 -10.47 -1.46 -0.36
CA PRO A 28 -9.94 -1.26 -1.72
C PRO A 28 -10.58 -0.10 -2.50
N CYS A 29 -11.36 0.76 -1.86
CA CYS A 29 -12.35 1.64 -2.50
C CYS A 29 -11.86 3.09 -2.65
N ALA A 30 -11.07 3.56 -1.68
CA ALA A 30 -10.18 4.70 -1.83
C ALA A 30 -8.75 4.33 -1.40
N ALA A 31 -7.78 5.01 -2.00
CA ALA A 31 -6.37 4.93 -1.59
C ALA A 31 -5.77 3.52 -1.53
N PHE A 32 -6.12 2.65 -2.49
CA PHE A 32 -5.42 1.39 -2.69
C PHE A 32 -4.79 1.35 -4.08
N ILE A 33 -3.51 1.04 -4.15
CA ILE A 33 -2.79 0.81 -5.40
C ILE A 33 -1.93 -0.40 -5.14
N GLU A 34 -2.17 -1.48 -5.88
CA GLU A 34 -1.21 -2.59 -5.92
C GLU A 34 0.06 -2.05 -6.58
N ILE A 35 1.16 -2.02 -5.82
CA ILE A 35 2.40 -1.39 -6.27
C ILE A 35 3.00 -2.20 -7.42
N MET A 36 3.00 -1.59 -8.60
CA MET A 36 3.85 -2.01 -9.71
C MET A 36 4.85 -0.92 -10.11
N ALA A 37 4.39 0.33 -10.22
CA ALA A 37 5.24 1.49 -10.55
C ALA A 37 4.76 2.73 -9.77
N PRO A 38 5.08 2.84 -8.46
CA PRO A 38 4.57 3.91 -7.63
C PRO A 38 5.40 5.19 -7.83
N VAL A 39 4.73 6.35 -7.81
CA VAL A 39 5.38 7.66 -7.79
C VAL A 39 5.04 8.33 -6.47
N PHE A 40 6.05 8.88 -5.81
CA PHE A 40 5.90 9.50 -4.49
C PHE A 40 6.18 10.99 -4.56
N SER A 41 5.40 11.78 -3.82
CA SER A 41 5.83 13.14 -3.49
C SER A 41 7.13 13.08 -2.67
N ARG A 42 7.91 14.15 -2.70
CA ARG A 42 9.17 14.22 -1.95
C ARG A 42 8.97 13.94 -0.45
N ASP A 43 7.87 14.41 0.13
CA ASP A 43 7.61 14.25 1.55
C ASP A 43 7.16 12.82 1.89
N ALA A 44 6.29 12.22 1.05
CA ALA A 44 5.91 10.82 1.19
C ALA A 44 7.12 9.89 1.02
N TRP A 45 8.00 10.19 0.06
CA TRP A 45 9.22 9.40 -0.20
C TRP A 45 10.12 9.27 1.02
N ARG A 46 10.30 10.34 1.81
CA ARG A 46 11.13 10.27 3.02
C ARG A 46 10.61 9.22 4.02
N CYS A 47 9.30 9.17 4.23
CA CYS A 47 8.68 8.19 5.10
C CYS A 47 8.76 6.77 4.52
N ILE A 48 8.49 6.62 3.22
CA ILE A 48 8.50 5.33 2.52
C ILE A 48 9.90 4.72 2.44
N TRP A 49 10.93 5.56 2.31
CA TRP A 49 12.32 5.16 2.33
C TRP A 49 12.69 4.42 3.63
N HIS A 50 12.09 4.79 4.76
CA HIS A 50 12.30 4.08 6.02
C HIS A 50 11.53 2.75 6.12
N MET A 51 10.49 2.55 5.30
CA MET A 51 9.75 1.29 5.20
C MET A 51 10.45 0.27 4.31
N ILE A 52 10.93 0.71 3.14
CA ILE A 52 11.61 -0.16 2.15
C ILE A 52 12.99 -0.53 2.69
N GLN A 53 13.18 -1.80 3.05
CA GLN A 53 14.48 -2.33 3.50
C GLN A 53 14.96 -3.54 2.69
N ASN A 54 14.21 -3.97 1.69
CA ASN A 54 14.52 -5.12 0.85
C ASN A 54 14.55 -4.72 -0.62
N ASP A 55 15.07 -5.62 -1.47
CA ASP A 55 14.77 -5.55 -2.89
C ASP A 55 13.25 -5.65 -3.07
N LEU A 56 12.68 -4.78 -3.92
CA LEU A 56 11.23 -4.78 -4.14
C LEU A 56 10.72 -6.07 -4.82
N VAL A 57 11.63 -6.99 -5.15
CA VAL A 57 11.40 -8.35 -5.63
C VAL A 57 10.48 -9.14 -4.67
N HIS A 58 10.57 -8.88 -3.37
CA HIS A 58 9.79 -9.57 -2.33
C HIS A 58 8.81 -8.64 -1.58
N GLY A 59 8.55 -7.45 -2.12
CA GLY A 59 7.79 -6.38 -1.45
C GLY A 59 6.28 -6.63 -1.30
N TRP A 60 5.80 -7.87 -1.39
CA TRP A 60 4.37 -8.17 -1.26
C TRP A 60 3.80 -7.63 0.05
N GLY A 61 2.72 -6.88 -0.04
CA GLY A 61 2.00 -6.29 1.08
C GLY A 61 2.52 -4.93 1.57
N ILE A 62 3.65 -4.42 1.05
CA ILE A 62 4.15 -3.09 1.41
C ILE A 62 3.18 -1.96 1.00
N ASP A 63 2.41 -2.20 -0.05
CA ASP A 63 1.33 -1.35 -0.56
C ASP A 63 0.24 -1.06 0.46
N PHE A 64 -0.08 -2.03 1.34
CA PHE A 64 -1.03 -1.82 2.44
C PHE A 64 -0.54 -0.81 3.47
N ALA A 65 0.77 -0.61 3.59
CA ALA A 65 1.37 0.27 4.60
C ALA A 65 1.61 1.69 4.09
N LEU A 66 1.69 1.93 2.77
CA LEU A 66 2.03 3.23 2.20
C LEU A 66 1.13 4.38 2.66
N ARG A 67 -0.17 4.09 2.88
CA ARG A 67 -1.13 5.06 3.40
C ARG A 67 -0.71 5.68 4.73
N LYS A 68 0.17 5.03 5.51
CA LYS A 68 0.69 5.57 6.77
C LYS A 68 1.65 6.76 6.58
N CYS A 69 2.15 6.99 5.36
CA CYS A 69 3.03 8.12 5.06
C CYS A 69 2.31 9.39 4.59
N VAL A 70 0.98 9.37 4.51
CA VAL A 70 0.19 10.49 3.98
C VAL A 70 -1.12 10.63 4.74
N GLU A 71 -1.46 11.86 5.12
CA GLU A 71 -2.70 12.18 5.84
C GLU A 71 -3.40 13.39 5.20
N PRO A 72 -4.70 13.32 4.82
CA PRO A 72 -5.53 12.11 4.77
C PRO A 72 -5.22 11.24 3.55
N ALA A 73 -5.09 9.93 3.77
CA ALA A 73 -4.64 9.00 2.74
C ALA A 73 -5.57 8.92 1.51
N HIS A 74 -6.88 8.88 1.73
CA HIS A 74 -7.90 8.75 0.68
C HIS A 74 -7.94 9.95 -0.29
N GLU A 75 -7.47 11.12 0.14
CA GLU A 75 -7.38 12.30 -0.72
C GLU A 75 -6.02 12.44 -1.42
N LYS A 76 -4.98 11.79 -0.90
CA LYS A 76 -3.59 11.98 -1.34
C LYS A 76 -3.04 10.83 -2.19
N ILE A 77 -3.72 9.69 -2.22
CA ILE A 77 -3.35 8.52 -3.03
C ILE A 77 -4.32 8.39 -4.20
N GLY A 78 -3.79 8.17 -5.40
CA GLY A 78 -4.57 7.95 -6.61
C GLY A 78 -3.74 7.30 -7.71
N VAL A 79 -4.43 6.79 -8.73
CA VAL A 79 -3.81 6.22 -9.93
C VAL A 79 -3.70 7.29 -10.99
N VAL A 80 -2.50 7.41 -11.56
CA VAL A 80 -2.24 8.23 -12.75
C VAL A 80 -2.68 7.43 -13.96
N ASP A 81 -3.75 7.87 -14.60
CA ASP A 81 -4.35 7.23 -15.77
C ASP A 81 -3.69 7.66 -17.08
N ALA A 82 -3.22 8.91 -17.14
CA ALA A 82 -2.59 9.50 -18.33
C ALA A 82 -1.23 8.86 -18.68
N GLN A 83 -0.59 8.21 -17.71
CA GLN A 83 0.69 7.53 -17.89
C GLN A 83 0.62 6.15 -17.24
N TRP A 84 0.82 5.11 -18.03
CA TRP A 84 0.71 3.73 -17.57
C TRP A 84 1.87 2.88 -18.07
N VAL A 85 2.16 1.83 -17.31
CA VAL A 85 3.08 0.76 -17.70
C VAL A 85 2.26 -0.48 -17.99
N VAL A 86 2.53 -1.13 -19.13
CA VAL A 86 1.90 -2.40 -19.46
C VAL A 86 2.66 -3.52 -18.73
N HIS A 87 2.00 -4.13 -17.75
CA HIS A 87 2.50 -5.33 -17.08
C HIS A 87 2.01 -6.58 -17.82
N GLN A 88 2.92 -7.34 -18.45
CA GLN A 88 2.57 -8.51 -19.26
C GLN A 88 2.05 -9.71 -18.44
N SER A 89 2.07 -9.62 -17.11
CA SER A 89 1.67 -10.71 -16.20
C SER A 89 2.44 -12.01 -16.40
N LEU A 90 3.60 -11.96 -17.06
CA LEU A 90 4.50 -13.10 -17.21
C LEU A 90 5.29 -13.25 -15.91
N PRO A 91 5.10 -14.33 -15.15
CA PRO A 91 5.86 -14.55 -13.92
C PRO A 91 7.33 -14.82 -14.27
N SER A 92 8.21 -13.89 -13.92
CA SER A 92 9.66 -14.02 -14.11
C SER A 92 10.35 -14.77 -12.97
N LEU A 93 9.65 -15.02 -11.86
CA LEU A 93 10.20 -15.60 -10.63
C LEU A 93 9.37 -16.81 -10.14
N GLY A 94 10.07 -17.87 -9.75
CA GLY A 94 9.50 -19.18 -9.41
C GLY A 94 9.10 -19.38 -7.94
N SER A 95 8.92 -20.65 -7.55
CA SER A 95 8.41 -21.04 -6.22
C SER A 95 9.29 -20.63 -5.03
N GLN A 96 10.61 -20.57 -5.22
CA GLN A 96 11.55 -20.16 -4.16
C GLN A 96 11.30 -18.72 -3.70
N VAL A 97 10.91 -17.84 -4.62
CA VAL A 97 10.57 -16.44 -4.33
C VAL A 97 9.31 -16.35 -3.48
N ARG A 98 8.32 -17.23 -3.66
CA ARG A 98 7.08 -17.22 -2.84
C ARG A 98 7.36 -17.46 -1.35
N LEU A 99 8.21 -18.43 -1.01
CA LEU A 99 8.54 -18.70 0.40
C LEU A 99 9.26 -17.52 1.03
N ARG A 100 10.20 -16.93 0.28
CA ARG A 100 10.95 -15.76 0.71
C ARG A 100 10.05 -14.53 0.88
N CYS A 101 9.16 -14.23 -0.08
CA CYS A 101 8.15 -13.17 0.02
C CYS A 101 7.34 -13.31 1.31
N ARG A 102 6.85 -14.51 1.62
CA ARG A 102 6.05 -14.74 2.82
C ARG A 102 6.85 -14.47 4.10
N LYS A 103 8.11 -14.92 4.16
CA LYS A 103 8.99 -14.66 5.31
C LYS A 103 9.27 -13.17 5.48
N GLU A 104 9.59 -12.47 4.39
CA GLU A 104 9.88 -11.04 4.41
C GLU A 104 8.64 -10.21 4.77
N TRP A 105 7.45 -10.61 4.31
CA TRP A 105 6.17 -10.04 4.75
C TRP A 105 6.00 -10.10 6.27
N PHE A 106 6.25 -11.26 6.90
CA PHE A 106 6.13 -11.37 8.36
C PHE A 106 7.10 -10.46 9.11
N ILE A 107 8.34 -10.32 8.61
CA ILE A 107 9.33 -9.41 9.20
C ILE A 107 8.87 -7.96 9.07
N PHE A 108 8.35 -7.59 7.90
CA PHE A 108 7.81 -6.26 7.66
C PHE A 108 6.61 -5.94 8.57
N ASP A 109 5.63 -6.84 8.64
CA ASP A 109 4.43 -6.69 9.48
C ASP A 109 4.79 -6.53 10.97
N ASP A 110 5.70 -7.35 11.50
CA ASP A 110 6.15 -7.23 12.89
C ASP A 110 6.83 -5.87 13.15
N ARG A 111 7.69 -5.41 12.24
CA ARG A 111 8.34 -4.10 12.33
C ARG A 111 7.33 -2.96 12.32
N MET A 112 6.33 -3.02 11.44
CA MET A 112 5.27 -2.01 11.37
C MET A 112 4.45 -1.97 12.65
N LYS A 113 4.06 -3.13 13.20
CA LYS A 113 3.34 -3.22 14.48
C LYS A 113 4.16 -2.69 15.65
N LYS A 114 5.47 -2.90 15.66
CA LYS A 114 6.37 -2.35 16.68
C LYS A 114 6.47 -0.83 16.57
N ALA A 115 6.66 -0.30 15.36
CA ALA A 115 6.73 1.13 15.11
C ALA A 115 5.42 1.84 15.49
N GLU A 116 4.28 1.27 15.15
CA GLU A 116 2.96 1.80 15.47
C GLU A 116 2.71 1.83 16.98
N ARG A 117 3.05 0.74 17.69
CA ARG A 117 2.98 0.73 19.16
C ARG A 117 3.85 1.80 19.79
N ALA A 118 5.11 1.92 19.35
CA ALA A 118 6.03 2.94 19.85
C ALA A 118 5.51 4.36 19.61
N TYR A 119 4.94 4.64 18.43
CA TYR A 119 4.33 5.92 18.10
C TYR A 119 3.13 6.25 18.99
N PHE A 120 2.18 5.32 19.15
CA PHE A 120 1.03 5.58 20.01
C PHE A 120 1.43 5.75 21.49
N SER A 121 2.37 4.92 21.98
CA SER A 121 2.92 5.08 23.33
C SER A 121 3.62 6.42 23.53
N SER A 122 4.36 6.94 22.55
CA SER A 122 5.00 8.26 22.67
C SER A 122 4.01 9.42 22.66
N MET A 123 2.82 9.22 22.10
CA MET A 123 1.70 10.18 22.16
C MET A 123 0.79 9.98 23.38
N GLY A 124 1.05 9.00 24.24
CA GLY A 124 0.19 8.68 25.39
C GLY A 124 -1.18 8.12 25.00
N ILE A 125 -1.29 7.52 23.80
CA ILE A 125 -2.52 6.92 23.28
C ILE A 125 -2.42 5.40 23.40
N ASP A 126 -3.48 4.74 23.88
CA ASP A 126 -3.57 3.29 23.84
C ASP A 126 -3.62 2.81 22.38
N PRO A 127 -2.71 1.91 21.95
CA PRO A 127 -2.71 1.42 20.59
C PRO A 127 -4.06 0.77 20.27
N PRO A 128 -4.64 1.02 19.09
CA PRO A 128 -5.86 0.34 18.68
C PRO A 128 -5.63 -1.17 18.73
N LYS A 129 -6.58 -1.93 19.32
CA LYS A 129 -6.55 -3.39 19.29
C LYS A 129 -6.52 -3.80 17.81
N LEU A 130 -5.37 -4.29 17.35
CA LEU A 130 -5.15 -4.74 15.98
C LEU A 130 -6.26 -5.73 15.59
N LYS A 131 -7.25 -5.26 14.84
CA LYS A 131 -8.09 -6.15 14.06
C LYS A 131 -7.19 -6.63 12.92
N SER A 132 -6.91 -7.92 12.89
CA SER A 132 -6.33 -8.54 11.71
C SER A 132 -7.21 -8.19 10.51
N LEU A 133 -6.65 -7.46 9.56
CA LEU A 133 -7.21 -7.36 8.22
C LEU A 133 -7.24 -8.74 7.55
#